data_AF-A0A496XDR4-F1
#
_entry.id   AF-A0A496XDR4-F1
#
_cell.length_a   1.000
_cell.length_b   1.000
_cell.length_c   1.000
_cell.angle_alpha   90.00
_cell.angle_beta   90.00
_cell.angle_gamma   90.00
#
_symmetry.space_group_name_H-M   'P 1'
#
loop_
_entity.id
_entity.type
_entity.pdbx_description
1 polymer ?
#
loop_
_entity_poly.entity_id
_entity_poly.type
_entity_poly.pdbx_seq_one_letter_code
_entity_poly.pdbx_strand_id
1 'polypeptide(L)'
;PAAVERLLDSMLRAGSLSRHDELLLVDDSRDPANGEQNRELVAKFNLSSTKNMHYVGAAEQHKLLQQLIAAIPEHEAAIRFLIDRERWAQQKSYGLARTMCLLLSVDYRCIVLDDDVLCSTVMPPNRGDGITFGKGSNRELACYASEHELFQNAQFSDTDPLSGHAQCLGMNLSQAITQLDAGGINQTTLHNTGATMLDTLQADSPILVTQCGSWGDPGTTGTNWFIGLDPKSIVRVLAAPGGLPGTLDNRHYWLGRNNPDISKMAVMSQVTGLDNSQLLPPYFPIFRGEDYLFASMVVCLHPSAAVVDYNWCVPHLPLEQRGGRNAAREPIAAQIGLASCARYLTDRTDFEMGVAPETRLQKLALQLQELSQRKAGSLLATLRNGLALEHADQLRQLSQQLQQAPELGSQDWETYLQRGVENVSSALQTPTNVLDIPGVPAQLTEEELLMKFKTVMGEFSTALAAWPAIREAAATITGTMLECGDLAP
;
A
#
# COMPACT_ATOMS: atom_id res chain seq x y z
N PRO A 1 2.09 -13.41 -16.63
CA PRO A 1 1.28 -13.66 -17.84
C PRO A 1 -0.24 -13.73 -17.62
N ALA A 2 -0.79 -14.75 -16.94
CA ALA A 2 -2.25 -14.93 -16.88
C ALA A 2 -3.00 -13.80 -16.13
N ALA A 3 -2.40 -13.24 -15.07
CA ALA A 3 -2.96 -12.09 -14.35
C ALA A 3 -2.98 -10.85 -15.26
N VAL A 4 -1.84 -10.53 -15.87
CA VAL A 4 -1.68 -9.48 -16.89
C VAL A 4 -2.70 -9.60 -18.02
N GLU A 5 -2.86 -10.78 -18.64
CA GLU A 5 -3.83 -10.97 -19.73
C GLU A 5 -5.25 -10.60 -19.28
N ARG A 6 -5.65 -11.06 -18.09
CA ARG A 6 -6.96 -10.77 -17.52
C ARG A 6 -7.15 -9.28 -17.21
N LEU A 7 -6.13 -8.61 -16.69
CA LEU A 7 -6.14 -7.16 -16.47
C LEU A 7 -6.30 -6.42 -17.80
N LEU A 8 -5.47 -6.72 -18.80
CA LEU A 8 -5.52 -6.07 -20.12
C LEU A 8 -6.86 -6.26 -20.82
N ASP A 9 -7.43 -7.48 -20.77
CA ASP A 9 -8.77 -7.78 -21.29
C ASP A 9 -9.87 -7.00 -20.58
N SER A 10 -9.72 -6.71 -19.28
CA SER A 10 -10.66 -5.87 -18.54
C SER A 10 -10.48 -4.38 -18.86
N MET A 11 -9.23 -3.93 -19.09
CA MET A 11 -8.95 -2.56 -19.52
C MET A 11 -9.52 -2.26 -20.91
N LEU A 12 -9.48 -3.20 -21.87
CA LEU A 12 -10.11 -3.01 -23.18
C LEU A 12 -11.62 -2.81 -23.11
N ARG A 13 -12.26 -3.28 -22.03
CA ARG A 13 -13.68 -3.04 -21.77
C ARG A 13 -13.94 -1.71 -21.08
N ALA A 14 -12.92 -1.09 -20.49
CA ALA A 14 -12.99 0.26 -19.92
C ALA A 14 -12.99 1.30 -21.07
N GLY A 15 -14.05 2.09 -21.17
CA GLY A 15 -14.27 3.03 -22.29
C GLY A 15 -13.48 4.34 -22.24
N SER A 16 -12.44 4.44 -21.41
CA SER A 16 -11.79 5.71 -21.04
C SER A 16 -10.30 5.77 -21.32
N LEU A 17 -9.69 4.72 -21.89
CA LEU A 17 -8.24 4.60 -22.06
C LEU A 17 -7.61 5.78 -22.84
N SER A 18 -8.33 6.36 -23.81
CA SER A 18 -7.86 7.51 -24.58
C SER A 18 -7.75 8.82 -23.79
N ARG A 19 -8.24 8.88 -22.55
CA ARG A 19 -8.14 10.06 -21.67
C ARG A 19 -6.80 10.14 -20.94
N HIS A 20 -6.01 9.06 -20.95
CA HIS A 20 -4.74 9.00 -20.26
C HIS A 20 -3.61 9.44 -21.18
N ASP A 21 -2.68 10.23 -20.61
CA ASP A 21 -1.50 10.71 -21.32
C ASP A 21 -0.64 9.53 -21.77
N GLU A 22 -0.39 8.55 -20.89
CA GLU A 22 0.34 7.32 -21.22
C GLU A 22 -0.20 6.09 -20.48
N LEU A 23 0.02 4.91 -21.08
CA LEU A 23 -0.22 3.60 -20.47
C LEU A 23 1.11 2.83 -20.44
N LEU A 24 1.47 2.29 -19.29
CA LEU A 24 2.75 1.61 -19.06
C LEU A 24 2.51 0.27 -18.36
N LEU A 25 3.15 -0.79 -18.85
CA LEU A 25 3.28 -2.05 -18.11
C LEU A 25 4.72 -2.17 -17.60
N VAL A 26 4.90 -2.00 -16.29
CA VAL A 26 6.20 -2.20 -15.63
C VAL A 26 6.32 -3.65 -15.20
N ASP A 27 7.21 -4.40 -15.86
CA ASP A 27 7.37 -5.83 -15.63
C ASP A 27 8.60 -6.15 -14.75
N ASP A 28 8.37 -6.65 -13.55
CA ASP A 28 9.43 -7.14 -12.64
C ASP A 28 9.53 -8.69 -12.59
N SER A 29 9.01 -9.38 -13.61
CA SER A 29 9.11 -10.83 -13.77
C SER A 29 10.56 -11.30 -13.72
N ARG A 30 10.83 -12.33 -12.92
CA ARG A 30 12.15 -12.94 -12.76
C ARG A 30 12.43 -14.03 -13.80
N ASP A 31 11.39 -14.67 -14.30
CA ASP A 31 11.47 -15.61 -15.42
C ASP A 31 11.42 -14.85 -16.75
N PRO A 32 12.46 -14.91 -17.59
CA PRO A 32 12.47 -14.28 -18.91
C PRO A 32 11.31 -14.73 -19.80
N ALA A 33 10.83 -15.97 -19.67
CA ALA A 33 9.70 -16.46 -20.45
C ALA A 33 8.40 -15.75 -20.10
N ASN A 34 8.21 -15.41 -18.82
CA ASN A 34 7.06 -14.59 -18.39
C ASN A 34 7.16 -13.18 -18.96
N GLY A 35 8.36 -12.60 -18.97
CA GLY A 35 8.60 -11.29 -19.56
C GLY A 35 8.29 -11.23 -21.06
N GLU A 36 8.66 -12.26 -21.82
CA GLU A 36 8.35 -12.31 -23.25
C GLU A 36 6.84 -12.45 -23.50
N GLN A 37 6.16 -13.30 -22.74
CA GLN A 37 4.70 -13.43 -22.84
C GLN A 37 3.98 -12.12 -22.46
N ASN A 38 4.43 -11.43 -21.41
CA ASN A 38 3.86 -10.15 -21.03
C ASN A 38 4.07 -9.09 -22.13
N ARG A 39 5.24 -9.08 -22.79
CA ARG A 39 5.52 -8.21 -23.94
C ARG A 39 4.57 -8.51 -25.11
N GLU A 40 4.37 -9.78 -25.45
CA GLU A 40 3.41 -10.20 -26.50
C GLU A 40 1.96 -9.80 -26.16
N LEU A 41 1.58 -9.88 -24.89
CA LEU A 41 0.25 -9.46 -24.42
C LEU A 41 0.04 -7.94 -24.59
N VAL A 42 1.06 -7.12 -24.32
CA VAL A 42 1.01 -5.67 -24.59
C VAL A 42 0.85 -5.38 -26.08
N ALA A 43 1.63 -6.07 -26.93
CA ALA A 43 1.51 -5.92 -28.37
C ALA A 43 0.10 -6.30 -28.87
N LYS A 44 -0.48 -7.40 -28.36
CA LYS A 44 -1.86 -7.82 -28.66
C LYS A 44 -2.90 -6.80 -28.18
N PHE A 45 -2.74 -6.26 -26.96
CA PHE A 45 -3.61 -5.21 -26.41
C PHE A 45 -3.63 -3.97 -27.32
N ASN A 46 -2.47 -3.55 -27.82
CA ASN A 46 -2.35 -2.38 -28.69
C ASN A 46 -3.01 -2.55 -30.07
N LEU A 47 -3.30 -3.79 -30.51
CA LEU A 47 -4.08 -4.02 -31.74
C LEU A 47 -5.57 -3.63 -31.59
N SER A 48 -6.09 -3.58 -30.36
CA SER A 48 -7.51 -3.36 -30.07
C SER A 48 -7.79 -2.13 -29.20
N SER A 49 -6.77 -1.61 -28.50
CA SER A 49 -6.89 -0.47 -27.60
C SER A 49 -6.99 0.86 -28.37
N THR A 50 -7.70 1.83 -27.80
CA THR A 50 -7.74 3.21 -28.30
C THR A 50 -6.48 4.02 -27.93
N LYS A 51 -5.63 3.50 -27.04
CA LYS A 51 -4.38 4.12 -26.59
C LYS A 51 -3.32 3.02 -26.45
N ASN A 52 -2.16 3.22 -27.05
CA ASN A 52 -1.06 2.27 -26.95
C ASN A 52 -0.51 2.24 -25.53
N MET A 53 -0.14 1.04 -25.09
CA MET A 53 0.60 0.76 -23.87
C MET A 53 2.05 0.46 -24.19
N HIS A 54 2.96 1.03 -23.41
CA HIS A 54 4.38 0.79 -23.52
C HIS A 54 4.83 -0.30 -22.55
N TYR A 55 5.62 -1.26 -23.01
CA TYR A 55 6.18 -2.32 -22.19
C TYR A 55 7.54 -1.90 -21.60
N VAL A 56 7.66 -1.95 -20.27
CA VAL A 56 8.86 -1.58 -19.51
C VAL A 56 9.38 -2.81 -18.75
N GLY A 57 10.09 -3.67 -19.48
CA GLY A 57 10.67 -4.90 -18.95
C GLY A 57 12.11 -4.73 -18.46
N ALA A 58 12.81 -5.86 -18.34
CA ALA A 58 14.17 -5.93 -17.83
C ALA A 58 15.16 -5.00 -18.55
N ALA A 59 15.08 -4.94 -19.88
CA ALA A 59 16.01 -4.18 -20.71
C ALA A 59 15.75 -2.68 -20.59
N GLU A 60 14.49 -2.29 -20.61
CA GLU A 60 14.05 -0.89 -20.51
C GLU A 60 14.38 -0.33 -19.11
N GLN A 61 14.15 -1.10 -18.04
CA GLN A 61 14.54 -0.72 -16.68
C GLN A 61 16.06 -0.62 -16.52
N HIS A 62 16.83 -1.55 -17.11
CA HIS A 62 18.29 -1.47 -17.09
C HIS A 62 18.80 -0.24 -17.85
N LYS A 63 18.18 0.11 -18.98
CA LYS A 63 18.52 1.32 -19.75
C LYS A 63 18.30 2.58 -18.91
N LEU A 64 17.15 2.70 -18.24
CA LEU A 64 16.86 3.84 -17.35
C LEU A 64 17.87 3.91 -16.19
N LEU A 65 18.21 2.77 -15.56
CA LEU A 65 19.25 2.69 -14.53
C LEU A 65 20.59 3.23 -15.03
N GLN A 66 21.07 2.81 -16.21
CA GLN A 66 22.34 3.26 -16.77
C GLN A 66 22.31 4.75 -17.13
N GLN A 67 21.20 5.24 -17.70
CA GLN A 67 21.04 6.66 -18.04
C GLN A 67 21.04 7.55 -16.80
N LEU A 68 20.38 7.13 -15.71
CA LEU A 68 20.41 7.83 -14.43
C LEU A 68 21.83 7.88 -13.85
N ILE A 69 22.53 6.74 -13.81
CA ILE A 69 23.92 6.70 -13.31
C ILE A 69 24.84 7.59 -14.15
N ALA A 70 24.66 7.61 -15.48
CA ALA A 70 25.46 8.47 -16.36
C ALA A 70 25.17 9.96 -16.15
N ALA A 71 23.93 10.33 -15.84
CA ALA A 71 23.52 11.72 -15.62
C ALA A 71 23.98 12.27 -14.26
N ILE A 72 23.94 11.45 -13.20
CA ILE A 72 24.25 11.84 -11.82
C ILE A 72 25.12 10.75 -11.13
N PRO A 73 26.38 10.56 -11.57
CA PRO A 73 27.23 9.46 -11.12
C PRO A 73 27.56 9.49 -9.62
N GLU A 74 27.55 10.68 -9.00
CA GLU A 74 27.69 10.86 -7.55
C GLU A 74 26.59 10.18 -6.73
N HIS A 75 25.48 9.82 -7.37
CA HIS A 75 24.33 9.16 -6.76
C HIS A 75 24.16 7.69 -7.17
N GLU A 76 25.16 7.07 -7.82
CA GLU A 76 25.09 5.68 -8.30
C GLU A 76 24.61 4.69 -7.22
N ALA A 77 25.17 4.78 -6.00
CA ALA A 77 24.80 3.86 -4.91
C ALA A 77 23.31 3.98 -4.52
N ALA A 78 22.78 5.21 -4.52
CA ALA A 78 21.37 5.49 -4.25
C ALA A 78 20.46 4.95 -5.37
N ILE A 79 20.83 5.20 -6.63
CA ILE A 79 20.08 4.73 -7.79
C ILE A 79 20.03 3.20 -7.79
N ARG A 80 21.18 2.53 -7.59
CA ARG A 80 21.23 1.06 -7.53
C ARG A 80 20.43 0.51 -6.36
N PHE A 81 20.47 1.16 -5.20
CA PHE A 81 19.64 0.75 -4.07
C PHE A 81 18.16 0.74 -4.45
N LEU A 82 17.67 1.77 -5.13
CA LEU A 82 16.24 1.92 -5.42
C LEU A 82 15.75 1.01 -6.56
N ILE A 83 16.52 0.86 -7.64
CA ILE A 83 15.99 0.32 -8.91
C ILE A 83 16.85 -0.75 -9.58
N ASP A 84 17.95 -1.19 -8.98
CA ASP A 84 18.76 -2.28 -9.54
C ASP A 84 18.13 -3.65 -9.26
N ARG A 85 17.53 -4.23 -10.31
CA ARG A 85 16.86 -5.54 -10.23
C ARG A 85 17.81 -6.69 -9.92
N GLU A 86 19.06 -6.60 -10.37
CA GLU A 86 20.07 -7.64 -10.18
C GLU A 86 20.53 -7.67 -8.73
N ARG A 87 20.73 -6.48 -8.15
CA ARG A 87 21.03 -6.30 -6.73
C ARG A 87 20.01 -7.00 -5.83
N TRP A 88 18.73 -6.97 -6.21
CA TRP A 88 17.61 -7.52 -5.43
C TRP A 88 17.04 -8.82 -5.99
N ALA A 89 17.82 -9.58 -6.76
CA ALA A 89 17.34 -10.78 -7.47
C ALA A 89 16.82 -11.90 -6.53
N GLN A 90 17.23 -11.91 -5.26
CA GLN A 90 16.88 -12.94 -4.28
C GLN A 90 15.77 -12.50 -3.31
N GLN A 91 15.21 -11.31 -3.50
CA GLN A 91 14.22 -10.73 -2.61
C GLN A 91 12.93 -10.42 -3.38
N LYS A 92 11.81 -10.47 -2.67
CA LYS A 92 10.55 -9.96 -3.21
C LYS A 92 10.65 -8.43 -3.31
N SER A 93 10.46 -7.91 -4.51
CA SER A 93 10.79 -6.54 -4.92
C SER A 93 9.55 -5.66 -5.14
N TYR A 94 8.57 -5.77 -4.23
CA TYR A 94 7.27 -5.09 -4.33
C TYR A 94 7.41 -3.56 -4.56
N GLY A 95 8.34 -2.91 -3.87
CA GLY A 95 8.55 -1.47 -3.97
C GLY A 95 9.44 -1.02 -5.13
N LEU A 96 10.22 -1.92 -5.73
CA LEU A 96 11.07 -1.59 -6.88
C LEU A 96 10.21 -1.20 -8.08
N ALA A 97 9.22 -2.02 -8.42
CA ALA A 97 8.30 -1.74 -9.53
C ALA A 97 7.51 -0.45 -9.29
N ARG A 98 7.09 -0.18 -8.05
CA ARG A 98 6.40 1.08 -7.70
C ARG A 98 7.31 2.30 -7.78
N THR A 99 8.58 2.17 -7.40
CA THR A 99 9.58 3.23 -7.60
C THR A 99 9.84 3.48 -9.09
N MET A 100 9.81 2.43 -9.92
CA MET A 100 9.77 2.59 -11.38
C MET A 100 8.57 3.40 -11.87
N CYS A 101 7.37 3.10 -11.39
CA CYS A 101 6.19 3.90 -11.73
C CYS A 101 6.38 5.38 -11.36
N LEU A 102 6.97 5.69 -10.20
CA LEU A 102 7.27 7.07 -9.80
C LEU A 102 8.30 7.75 -10.71
N LEU A 103 9.33 7.04 -11.17
CA LEU A 103 10.35 7.64 -12.04
C LEU A 103 9.85 7.85 -13.47
N LEU A 104 8.97 6.97 -13.96
CA LEU A 104 8.34 7.06 -15.28
C LEU A 104 7.23 8.12 -15.35
N SER A 105 6.76 8.63 -14.21
CA SER A 105 5.63 9.56 -14.12
C SER A 105 5.95 10.84 -13.34
N VAL A 106 7.22 11.22 -13.25
CA VAL A 106 7.61 12.49 -12.59
C VAL A 106 6.87 13.64 -13.28
N ASP A 107 6.28 14.53 -12.49
CA ASP A 107 5.46 15.67 -12.94
C ASP A 107 4.06 15.31 -13.47
N TYR A 108 3.68 14.03 -13.43
CA TYR A 108 2.34 13.56 -13.79
C TYR A 108 1.57 13.05 -12.57
N ARG A 109 0.26 12.94 -12.74
CA ARG A 109 -0.59 12.12 -11.87
C ARG A 109 -0.64 10.72 -12.45
N CYS A 110 -0.32 9.70 -11.65
CA CYS A 110 -0.32 8.32 -12.11
C CYS A 110 -1.31 7.47 -11.33
N ILE A 111 -1.84 6.43 -11.98
CA ILE A 111 -2.72 5.44 -11.36
C ILE A 111 -1.99 4.12 -11.52
N VAL A 112 -1.64 3.50 -10.39
CA VAL A 112 -0.89 2.24 -10.35
C VAL A 112 -1.87 1.12 -10.03
N LEU A 113 -1.87 0.07 -10.84
CA LEU A 113 -2.70 -1.13 -10.70
C LEU A 113 -1.77 -2.32 -10.49
N ASP A 114 -2.07 -3.18 -9.52
CA ASP A 114 -1.49 -4.52 -9.46
C ASP A 114 -2.01 -5.39 -10.63
N ASP A 115 -1.24 -6.36 -11.09
CA ASP A 115 -1.58 -7.16 -12.29
C ASP A 115 -2.71 -8.16 -12.06
N ASP A 116 -3.07 -8.42 -10.80
CA ASP A 116 -4.11 -9.36 -10.40
C ASP A 116 -5.47 -8.72 -10.09
N VAL A 117 -5.64 -7.43 -10.42
CA VAL A 117 -6.95 -6.76 -10.37
C VAL A 117 -7.72 -6.87 -11.70
N LEU A 118 -9.02 -6.62 -11.65
CA LEU A 118 -9.81 -6.27 -12.83
C LEU A 118 -9.98 -4.75 -12.90
N CYS A 119 -9.81 -4.17 -14.07
CA CYS A 119 -10.11 -2.77 -14.36
C CYS A 119 -11.64 -2.58 -14.45
N SER A 120 -12.31 -2.73 -13.31
CA SER A 120 -13.75 -2.60 -13.17
C SER A 120 -14.07 -2.16 -11.75
N THR A 121 -15.09 -1.32 -11.61
CA THR A 121 -15.46 -0.77 -10.31
C THR A 121 -16.70 -1.49 -9.78
N VAL A 122 -16.63 -2.00 -8.56
CA VAL A 122 -17.74 -2.63 -7.85
C VAL A 122 -18.19 -1.73 -6.70
N MET A 123 -19.48 -1.49 -6.62
CA MET A 123 -20.09 -0.64 -5.61
C MET A 123 -20.24 -1.41 -4.29
N PRO A 124 -20.18 -0.71 -3.14
CA PRO A 124 -20.26 -1.37 -1.85
C PRO A 124 -21.65 -2.00 -1.65
N PRO A 125 -21.79 -3.07 -0.85
CA PRO A 125 -23.07 -3.72 -0.59
C PRO A 125 -24.11 -2.78 0.01
N ASN A 126 -23.66 -1.78 0.76
CA ASN A 126 -24.49 -0.69 1.26
C ASN A 126 -23.85 0.64 0.86
N ARG A 127 -24.66 1.62 0.48
CA ARG A 127 -24.19 2.99 0.23
C ARG A 127 -24.63 3.87 1.40
N GLY A 128 -23.68 4.61 1.95
CA GLY A 128 -23.99 5.68 2.88
C GLY A 128 -24.15 7.01 2.15
N ASP A 129 -24.72 7.98 2.85
CA ASP A 129 -24.86 9.35 2.37
C ASP A 129 -23.70 10.23 2.84
N GLY A 130 -23.19 11.06 1.93
CA GLY A 130 -22.13 12.03 2.19
C GLY A 130 -20.72 11.44 2.36
N ILE A 131 -19.78 12.28 2.82
CA ILE A 131 -18.40 11.88 3.12
C ILE A 131 -18.15 11.62 4.61
N THR A 132 -17.06 10.93 4.92
CA THR A 132 -16.55 10.77 6.30
C THR A 132 -15.11 11.26 6.42
N PHE A 133 -14.65 11.48 7.66
CA PHE A 133 -13.24 11.71 7.96
C PHE A 133 -12.73 10.64 8.91
N GLY A 134 -11.69 9.91 8.50
CA GLY A 134 -11.28 8.69 9.18
C GLY A 134 -9.76 8.53 9.28
N LYS A 135 -9.34 7.59 10.14
CA LYS A 135 -7.93 7.20 10.30
C LYS A 135 -7.40 6.27 9.20
N GLY A 136 -8.15 6.07 8.11
CA GLY A 136 -7.82 5.11 7.06
C GLY A 136 -8.13 3.63 7.39
N SER A 137 -8.24 3.26 8.67
CA SER A 137 -8.37 1.86 9.14
C SER A 137 -9.80 1.33 9.30
N ASN A 138 -10.83 2.15 9.14
CA ASN A 138 -12.23 1.79 9.43
C ASN A 138 -12.95 1.19 8.22
N ARG A 139 -12.28 0.30 7.48
CA ARG A 139 -12.93 -0.42 6.38
C ARG A 139 -13.90 -1.46 6.95
N GLU A 140 -15.03 -1.58 6.28
CA GLU A 140 -16.04 -2.58 6.57
C GLU A 140 -15.79 -3.86 5.78
N LEU A 141 -16.22 -4.98 6.36
CA LEU A 141 -16.10 -6.30 5.78
C LEU A 141 -17.48 -6.91 5.51
N ALA A 142 -17.62 -7.57 4.36
CA ALA A 142 -18.65 -8.58 4.10
C ALA A 142 -17.99 -9.82 3.50
N CYS A 143 -18.53 -11.00 3.80
CA CYS A 143 -17.94 -12.27 3.41
C CYS A 143 -18.91 -13.05 2.52
N TYR A 144 -18.36 -13.77 1.54
CA TYR A 144 -19.09 -14.59 0.60
C TYR A 144 -18.57 -16.03 0.67
N ALA A 145 -19.41 -17.03 0.39
CA ALA A 145 -19.04 -18.44 0.50
C ALA A 145 -18.11 -18.90 -0.64
N SER A 146 -18.21 -18.25 -1.80
CA SER A 146 -17.46 -18.62 -3.01
C SER A 146 -17.23 -17.41 -3.91
N GLU A 147 -16.24 -17.52 -4.82
CA GLU A 147 -16.05 -16.57 -5.91
C GLU A 147 -17.32 -16.39 -6.76
N HIS A 148 -18.09 -17.47 -6.97
CA HIS A 148 -19.34 -17.40 -7.72
C HIS A 148 -20.37 -16.50 -7.02
N GLU A 149 -20.56 -16.68 -5.72
CA GLU A 149 -21.47 -15.83 -4.93
C GLU A 149 -20.96 -14.39 -4.85
N LEU A 150 -19.64 -14.20 -4.69
CA LEU A 150 -19.00 -12.88 -4.70
C LEU A 150 -19.35 -12.11 -5.98
N PHE A 151 -19.25 -12.72 -7.16
CA PHE A 151 -19.58 -12.04 -8.41
C PHE A 151 -21.09 -11.97 -8.71
N GLN A 152 -21.90 -12.91 -8.21
CA GLN A 152 -23.35 -12.78 -8.27
C GLN A 152 -23.88 -11.56 -7.49
N ASN A 153 -23.18 -11.17 -6.43
CA ASN A 153 -23.54 -10.01 -5.60
C ASN A 153 -22.83 -8.71 -6.01
N ALA A 154 -21.97 -8.74 -7.04
CA ALA A 154 -21.24 -7.57 -7.49
C ALA A 154 -22.17 -6.60 -8.24
N GLN A 155 -22.23 -5.36 -7.77
CA GLN A 155 -22.88 -4.26 -8.48
C GLN A 155 -21.82 -3.44 -9.21
N PHE A 156 -21.61 -3.74 -10.49
CA PHE A 156 -20.64 -3.00 -11.30
C PHE A 156 -21.12 -1.57 -11.60
N SER A 157 -20.16 -0.64 -11.61
CA SER A 157 -20.35 0.74 -12.04
C SER A 157 -19.94 0.90 -13.50
N ASP A 158 -20.57 1.86 -14.20
CA ASP A 158 -20.17 2.26 -15.56
C ASP A 158 -18.86 3.07 -15.57
N THR A 159 -18.48 3.66 -14.43
CA THR A 159 -17.20 4.35 -14.27
C THR A 159 -16.11 3.34 -13.98
N ASP A 160 -15.09 3.28 -14.85
CA ASP A 160 -13.91 2.46 -14.65
C ASP A 160 -12.99 3.02 -13.54
N PRO A 161 -12.12 2.20 -12.94
CA PRO A 161 -11.29 2.65 -11.82
C PRO A 161 -10.25 3.71 -12.22
N LEU A 162 -9.81 3.78 -13.49
CA LEU A 162 -8.86 4.80 -13.93
C LEU A 162 -9.52 6.19 -13.92
N SER A 163 -10.71 6.31 -14.51
CA SER A 163 -11.53 7.53 -14.44
C SER A 163 -11.90 7.86 -12.99
N GLY A 164 -12.25 6.83 -12.20
CA GLY A 164 -12.61 6.98 -10.79
C GLY A 164 -11.49 7.59 -9.95
N HIS A 165 -10.27 7.04 -10.02
CA HIS A 165 -9.12 7.56 -9.28
C HIS A 165 -8.70 8.96 -9.72
N ALA A 166 -8.80 9.27 -11.02
CA ALA A 166 -8.45 10.59 -11.55
C ALA A 166 -9.41 11.71 -11.08
N GLN A 167 -10.61 11.37 -10.59
CA GLN A 167 -11.66 12.34 -10.28
C GLN A 167 -11.26 13.36 -9.21
N CYS A 168 -10.55 12.93 -8.15
CA CYS A 168 -10.14 13.83 -7.05
C CYS A 168 -8.63 14.01 -6.95
N LEU A 169 -7.84 13.24 -7.70
CA LEU A 169 -6.38 13.25 -7.59
C LEU A 169 -5.80 14.59 -8.10
N GLY A 170 -5.01 15.25 -7.25
CA GLY A 170 -4.44 16.58 -7.49
C GLY A 170 -5.42 17.75 -7.27
N MET A 171 -6.66 17.48 -6.85
CA MET A 171 -7.55 18.54 -6.37
C MET A 171 -7.11 19.03 -4.98
N ASN A 172 -7.58 20.22 -4.58
CA ASN A 172 -7.57 20.57 -3.16
C ASN A 172 -8.78 19.97 -2.42
N LEU A 173 -8.73 19.98 -1.09
CA LEU A 173 -9.73 19.36 -0.22
C LEU A 173 -11.12 19.97 -0.44
N SER A 174 -11.23 21.29 -0.60
CA SER A 174 -12.52 21.94 -0.85
C SER A 174 -13.15 21.49 -2.17
N GLN A 175 -12.35 21.37 -3.23
CA GLN A 175 -12.79 20.83 -4.52
C GLN A 175 -13.19 19.36 -4.40
N ALA A 176 -12.38 18.54 -3.73
CA ALA A 176 -12.67 17.13 -3.53
C ALA A 176 -13.96 16.89 -2.73
N ILE A 177 -14.20 17.66 -1.66
CA ILE A 177 -15.46 17.61 -0.91
C ILE A 177 -16.64 17.95 -1.81
N THR A 178 -16.55 19.04 -2.58
CA THR A 178 -17.61 19.46 -3.52
C THR A 178 -17.89 18.38 -4.57
N GLN A 179 -16.84 17.69 -5.02
CA GLN A 179 -16.91 16.63 -6.02
C GLN A 179 -17.52 15.33 -5.48
N LEU A 180 -17.29 15.00 -4.21
CA LEU A 180 -17.75 13.76 -3.56
C LEU A 180 -19.12 13.90 -2.91
N ASP A 181 -19.43 15.07 -2.36
CA ASP A 181 -20.67 15.34 -1.63
C ASP A 181 -21.12 16.80 -1.80
N ALA A 182 -22.16 17.00 -2.61
CA ALA A 182 -22.76 18.31 -2.81
C ALA A 182 -23.39 18.90 -1.53
N GLY A 183 -23.67 18.07 -0.52
CA GLY A 183 -24.18 18.47 0.79
C GLY A 183 -23.13 19.10 1.72
N GLY A 184 -21.83 18.96 1.39
CA GLY A 184 -20.72 19.54 2.14
C GLY A 184 -20.50 18.95 3.55
N ILE A 185 -19.75 19.67 4.39
CA ILE A 185 -19.42 19.22 5.76
C ILE A 185 -20.52 19.65 6.74
N ASN A 186 -21.00 18.70 7.55
CA ASN A 186 -21.87 18.98 8.70
C ASN A 186 -21.36 18.29 9.99
N GLN A 187 -22.11 18.43 11.09
CA GLN A 187 -21.73 17.85 12.38
C GLN A 187 -21.59 16.32 12.34
N THR A 188 -22.43 15.63 11.58
CA THR A 188 -22.39 14.17 11.42
C THR A 188 -21.14 13.74 10.64
N THR A 189 -20.74 14.49 9.61
CA THR A 189 -19.51 14.27 8.81
C THR A 189 -18.24 14.23 9.67
N LEU A 190 -18.20 15.04 10.74
CA LEU A 190 -17.03 15.19 11.63
C LEU A 190 -17.10 14.32 12.90
N HIS A 191 -18.14 13.50 13.03
CA HIS A 191 -18.32 12.66 14.20
C HIS A 191 -17.20 11.62 14.32
N ASN A 192 -16.59 11.50 15.51
CA ASN A 192 -15.43 10.63 15.78
C ASN A 192 -14.16 10.93 14.99
N THR A 193 -14.06 12.10 14.35
CA THR A 193 -12.84 12.51 13.65
C THR A 193 -11.75 12.92 14.64
N GLY A 194 -10.51 12.49 14.39
CA GLY A 194 -9.37 12.86 15.24
C GLY A 194 -9.03 14.35 15.11
N ALA A 195 -9.01 15.07 16.24
CA ALA A 195 -8.67 16.50 16.26
C ALA A 195 -7.28 16.80 15.66
N THR A 196 -6.29 15.93 15.92
CA THR A 196 -4.93 16.07 15.35
C THR A 196 -4.90 15.98 13.84
N MET A 197 -5.78 15.16 13.23
CA MET A 197 -5.91 15.10 11.79
C MET A 197 -6.52 16.39 11.25
N LEU A 198 -7.62 16.86 11.87
CA LEU A 198 -8.31 18.07 11.43
C LEU A 198 -7.43 19.32 11.53
N ASP A 199 -6.58 19.41 12.55
CA ASP A 199 -5.66 20.53 12.76
C ASP A 199 -4.67 20.72 11.60
N THR A 200 -4.35 19.64 10.89
CA THR A 200 -3.45 19.66 9.74
C THR A 200 -4.15 19.86 8.40
N LEU A 201 -5.48 19.82 8.34
CA LEU A 201 -6.24 19.94 7.10
C LEU A 201 -6.77 21.36 6.90
N GLN A 202 -6.65 21.86 5.68
CA GLN A 202 -7.11 23.17 5.24
C GLN A 202 -7.91 23.04 3.94
N ALA A 203 -8.66 24.07 3.56
CA ALA A 203 -9.45 24.04 2.32
C ALA A 203 -8.59 23.83 1.06
N ASP A 204 -7.35 24.32 1.09
CA ASP A 204 -6.34 24.21 0.03
C ASP A 204 -5.44 22.97 0.18
N SER A 205 -5.66 22.11 1.18
CA SER A 205 -4.93 20.84 1.34
C SER A 205 -5.00 20.00 0.08
N PRO A 206 -3.86 19.57 -0.51
CA PRO A 206 -3.87 18.79 -1.74
C PRO A 206 -4.27 17.33 -1.49
N ILE A 207 -4.97 16.73 -2.45
CA ILE A 207 -5.25 15.29 -2.51
C ILE A 207 -4.10 14.60 -3.26
N LEU A 208 -3.13 14.08 -2.51
CA LEU A 208 -1.93 13.45 -3.10
C LEU A 208 -2.10 11.98 -3.42
N VAL A 209 -3.01 11.31 -2.71
CA VAL A 209 -3.25 9.88 -2.91
C VAL A 209 -4.74 9.62 -2.98
N THR A 210 -5.15 8.79 -3.92
CA THR A 210 -6.49 8.21 -3.93
C THR A 210 -6.41 6.69 -3.86
N GLN A 211 -7.29 6.07 -3.09
CA GLN A 211 -7.34 4.62 -2.87
C GLN A 211 -8.79 4.13 -2.90
N CYS A 212 -9.00 2.82 -3.01
CA CYS A 212 -10.32 2.19 -3.00
C CYS A 212 -10.29 0.87 -2.22
N GLY A 213 -11.45 0.24 -2.04
CA GLY A 213 -11.53 -1.08 -1.41
C GLY A 213 -11.26 -2.25 -2.36
N SER A 214 -11.34 -3.46 -1.82
CA SER A 214 -11.14 -4.73 -2.53
C SER A 214 -12.43 -5.53 -2.62
N TRP A 215 -12.65 -6.16 -3.78
CA TRP A 215 -13.70 -7.16 -4.02
C TRP A 215 -13.04 -8.50 -4.36
N GLY A 216 -12.88 -9.38 -3.37
CA GLY A 216 -12.09 -10.60 -3.46
C GLY A 216 -11.06 -10.67 -2.34
N ASP A 217 -9.85 -11.12 -2.66
CA ASP A 217 -8.77 -11.19 -1.67
C ASP A 217 -8.38 -9.74 -1.24
N PRO A 218 -8.26 -9.43 0.05
CA PRO A 218 -7.89 -8.09 0.51
C PRO A 218 -6.40 -7.78 0.37
N GLY A 219 -5.61 -8.67 -0.22
CA GLY A 219 -4.17 -8.53 -0.40
C GLY A 219 -3.35 -8.85 0.85
N THR A 220 -3.93 -8.81 2.06
CA THR A 220 -3.25 -8.94 3.36
C THR A 220 -2.54 -10.29 3.57
N THR A 221 -1.44 -10.33 4.35
CA THR A 221 -0.64 -11.56 4.57
C THR A 221 -1.40 -12.69 5.27
N GLY A 222 -2.34 -12.34 6.15
CA GLY A 222 -3.10 -13.27 6.98
C GLY A 222 -4.45 -12.67 7.37
N THR A 223 -5.05 -13.15 8.45
CA THR A 223 -6.41 -12.75 8.91
C THR A 223 -6.43 -12.10 10.29
N ASN A 224 -5.28 -11.95 10.94
CA ASN A 224 -5.16 -11.35 12.28
C ASN A 224 -5.67 -9.91 12.37
N TRP A 225 -5.80 -9.22 11.25
CA TRP A 225 -6.43 -7.89 11.18
C TRP A 225 -7.93 -7.90 11.52
N PHE A 226 -8.58 -9.07 11.60
CA PHE A 226 -9.98 -9.21 12.04
C PHE A 226 -10.22 -8.63 13.44
N ILE A 227 -9.20 -8.60 14.30
CA ILE A 227 -9.28 -7.97 15.64
C ILE A 227 -9.57 -6.46 15.58
N GLY A 228 -9.35 -5.83 14.41
CA GLY A 228 -9.61 -4.42 14.14
C GLY A 228 -10.88 -4.11 13.39
N LEU A 229 -11.70 -5.11 13.12
CA LEU A 229 -13.00 -4.90 12.51
C LEU A 229 -13.94 -4.17 13.47
N ASP A 230 -14.79 -3.32 12.89
CA ASP A 230 -15.89 -2.72 13.63
C ASP A 230 -16.95 -3.78 14.01
N PRO A 231 -17.80 -3.52 15.02
CA PRO A 231 -18.80 -4.47 15.48
C PRO A 231 -19.74 -4.99 14.38
N LYS A 232 -20.13 -4.16 13.39
CA LYS A 232 -21.02 -4.59 12.31
C LYS A 232 -20.32 -5.57 11.37
N SER A 233 -19.05 -5.32 11.06
CA SER A 233 -18.23 -6.23 10.26
C SER A 233 -18.04 -7.57 10.97
N ILE A 234 -17.82 -7.57 12.29
CA ILE A 234 -17.72 -8.81 13.07
C ILE A 234 -19.04 -9.60 13.00
N VAL A 235 -20.19 -8.94 13.18
CA VAL A 235 -21.50 -9.61 13.04
C VAL A 235 -21.64 -10.26 11.66
N ARG A 236 -21.21 -9.60 10.58
CA ARG A 236 -21.23 -10.17 9.22
C ARG A 236 -20.30 -11.36 9.07
N VAL A 237 -19.09 -11.30 9.64
CA VAL A 237 -18.14 -12.43 9.66
C VAL A 237 -18.76 -13.65 10.35
N LEU A 238 -19.39 -13.45 11.51
CA LEU A 238 -19.97 -14.54 12.28
C LEU A 238 -21.23 -15.13 11.65
N ALA A 239 -21.99 -14.32 10.90
CA ALA A 239 -23.18 -14.76 10.18
C ALA A 239 -22.88 -15.41 8.81
N ALA A 240 -21.64 -15.32 8.32
CA ALA A 240 -21.28 -15.85 7.02
C ALA A 240 -21.31 -17.38 6.97
N PRO A 241 -21.52 -18.00 5.80
CA PRO A 241 -21.46 -19.46 5.65
C PRO A 241 -20.13 -20.03 6.18
N GLY A 242 -20.23 -21.00 7.11
CA GLY A 242 -19.06 -21.58 7.78
C GLY A 242 -18.52 -20.78 8.97
N GLY A 243 -19.18 -19.67 9.34
CA GLY A 243 -18.83 -18.83 10.49
C GLY A 243 -17.42 -18.27 10.41
N LEU A 244 -16.82 -17.98 11.57
CA LEU A 244 -15.44 -17.51 11.64
C LEU A 244 -14.45 -18.45 10.93
N PRO A 245 -14.44 -19.78 11.13
CA PRO A 245 -13.50 -20.65 10.44
C PRO A 245 -13.61 -20.60 8.90
N GLY A 246 -14.84 -20.60 8.37
CA GLY A 246 -15.07 -20.53 6.93
C GLY A 246 -14.59 -19.22 6.32
N THR A 247 -14.87 -18.10 6.99
CA THR A 247 -14.40 -16.79 6.54
C THR A 247 -12.88 -16.68 6.55
N LEU A 248 -12.18 -17.19 7.58
CA LEU A 248 -10.73 -17.15 7.64
C LEU A 248 -10.06 -17.94 6.50
N ASP A 249 -10.72 -18.99 6.00
CA ASP A 249 -10.17 -19.91 5.00
C ASP A 249 -10.35 -19.42 3.55
N ASN A 250 -11.50 -18.86 3.17
CA ASN A 250 -11.87 -18.69 1.76
C ASN A 250 -11.50 -17.32 1.13
N ARG A 251 -11.30 -16.28 1.95
CA ARG A 251 -10.87 -14.92 1.53
C ARG A 251 -11.69 -14.29 0.39
N HIS A 252 -12.97 -14.65 0.28
CA HIS A 252 -13.90 -14.02 -0.66
C HIS A 252 -14.65 -12.88 0.03
N TYR A 253 -14.05 -11.68 0.00
CA TYR A 253 -14.55 -10.55 0.79
C TYR A 253 -14.94 -9.35 -0.06
N TRP A 254 -15.82 -8.52 0.48
CA TRP A 254 -15.77 -7.08 0.23
C TRP A 254 -15.07 -6.44 1.41
N LEU A 255 -13.94 -5.76 1.19
CA LEU A 255 -13.25 -4.95 2.18
C LEU A 255 -13.21 -3.50 1.68
N GLY A 256 -14.10 -2.66 2.17
CA GLY A 256 -14.33 -1.33 1.58
C GLY A 256 -15.00 -0.35 2.53
N ARG A 257 -15.70 0.63 1.98
CA ARG A 257 -16.43 1.65 2.75
C ARG A 257 -17.79 1.91 2.12
N ASN A 258 -18.76 2.27 2.95
CA ASN A 258 -20.08 2.68 2.45
C ASN A 258 -20.08 4.14 1.96
N ASN A 259 -19.20 4.98 2.52
CA ASN A 259 -19.02 6.40 2.21
C ASN A 259 -17.59 6.68 1.73
N PRO A 260 -17.36 7.63 0.80
CA PRO A 260 -16.03 8.16 0.56
C PRO A 260 -15.46 8.77 1.85
N ASP A 261 -14.19 8.52 2.12
CA ASP A 261 -13.52 8.94 3.34
C ASP A 261 -12.31 9.81 3.02
N ILE A 262 -12.19 10.94 3.72
CA ILE A 262 -10.96 11.72 3.76
C ILE A 262 -10.11 11.18 4.91
N SER A 263 -8.84 10.85 4.63
CA SER A 263 -7.90 10.35 5.63
C SER A 263 -6.50 10.95 5.42
N LYS A 264 -5.55 10.55 6.27
CA LYS A 264 -4.12 10.89 6.09
C LYS A 264 -3.28 9.75 5.54
N MET A 265 -3.68 8.51 5.81
CA MET A 265 -2.90 7.33 5.46
C MET A 265 -3.56 6.56 4.32
N ALA A 266 -2.79 6.34 3.27
CA ALA A 266 -3.08 5.34 2.26
C ALA A 266 -2.63 3.97 2.79
N VAL A 267 -3.55 3.00 2.84
CA VAL A 267 -3.31 1.67 3.43
C VAL A 267 -3.65 0.54 2.46
N MET A 268 -4.17 0.86 1.27
CA MET A 268 -4.46 -0.08 0.20
C MET A 268 -3.66 0.30 -1.05
N SER A 269 -3.05 -0.69 -1.69
CA SER A 269 -2.10 -0.49 -2.78
C SER A 269 -2.53 -1.13 -4.11
N GLN A 270 -3.57 -1.97 -4.13
CA GLN A 270 -4.03 -2.72 -5.32
C GLN A 270 -4.34 -1.82 -6.52
N VAL A 271 -5.08 -0.73 -6.27
CA VAL A 271 -5.20 0.38 -7.21
C VAL A 271 -5.05 1.68 -6.44
N THR A 272 -4.12 2.53 -6.87
CA THR A 272 -3.77 3.75 -6.16
C THR A 272 -3.49 4.87 -7.15
N GLY A 273 -4.16 6.01 -6.97
CA GLY A 273 -3.80 7.25 -7.63
C GLY A 273 -2.72 7.98 -6.83
N LEU A 274 -1.69 8.48 -7.49
CA LEU A 274 -0.57 9.21 -6.90
C LEU A 274 -0.36 10.52 -7.65
N ASP A 275 -0.38 11.64 -6.94
CA ASP A 275 -0.07 12.95 -7.50
C ASP A 275 1.45 13.17 -7.48
N ASN A 276 2.12 12.55 -8.45
CA ASN A 276 3.58 12.57 -8.58
C ASN A 276 4.10 13.85 -9.26
N SER A 277 3.23 14.87 -9.41
CA SER A 277 3.67 16.26 -9.64
C SER A 277 4.20 16.92 -8.37
N GLN A 278 3.91 16.33 -7.20
CA GLN A 278 4.49 16.74 -5.92
C GLN A 278 5.66 15.83 -5.56
N LEU A 279 6.53 16.27 -4.65
CA LEU A 279 7.62 15.42 -4.16
C LEU A 279 7.08 14.27 -3.31
N LEU A 280 6.84 13.12 -3.92
CA LEU A 280 6.55 11.86 -3.24
C LEU A 280 7.86 11.14 -2.90
N PRO A 281 7.98 10.41 -1.76
CA PRO A 281 9.18 9.62 -1.44
C PRO A 281 9.26 8.36 -2.32
N PRO A 282 10.44 7.74 -2.49
CA PRO A 282 10.51 6.45 -3.17
C PRO A 282 9.93 5.34 -2.28
N TYR A 283 9.53 4.22 -2.89
CA TYR A 283 9.21 3.04 -2.12
C TYR A 283 10.50 2.35 -1.65
N PHE A 284 10.42 1.67 -0.52
CA PHE A 284 11.51 0.78 -0.11
C PHE A 284 11.52 -0.44 -1.06
N PRO A 285 12.65 -0.80 -1.70
CA PRO A 285 12.65 -1.61 -2.93
C PRO A 285 12.20 -3.06 -2.72
N ILE A 286 12.39 -3.60 -1.52
CA ILE A 286 12.20 -5.02 -1.22
C ILE A 286 11.42 -5.24 0.08
N PHE A 287 10.93 -6.45 0.27
CA PHE A 287 10.09 -6.85 1.40
C PHE A 287 8.71 -6.21 1.38
N ARG A 288 7.80 -6.84 2.13
CA ARG A 288 6.41 -6.45 2.23
C ARG A 288 6.21 -5.34 3.26
N GLY A 289 5.26 -4.45 3.02
CA GLY A 289 4.93 -3.31 3.88
C GLY A 289 5.65 -2.03 3.46
N GLU A 290 6.26 -2.06 2.27
CA GLU A 290 6.84 -0.92 1.58
C GLU A 290 5.79 0.14 1.23
N ASP A 291 4.54 -0.26 0.97
CA ASP A 291 3.41 0.62 0.74
C ASP A 291 3.02 1.41 2.01
N TYR A 292 2.98 0.74 3.16
CA TYR A 292 2.74 1.38 4.45
C TYR A 292 3.87 2.34 4.84
N LEU A 293 5.13 1.96 4.56
CA LEU A 293 6.28 2.84 4.77
C LEU A 293 6.24 4.06 3.82
N PHE A 294 5.93 3.86 2.54
CA PHE A 294 5.73 4.94 1.58
C PHE A 294 4.65 5.91 2.07
N ALA A 295 3.46 5.41 2.41
CA ALA A 295 2.36 6.24 2.88
C ALA A 295 2.71 7.01 4.15
N SER A 296 3.44 6.37 5.08
CA SER A 296 3.93 7.02 6.30
C SER A 296 4.91 8.16 5.97
N MET A 297 5.84 7.95 5.04
CA MET A 297 6.74 9.01 4.59
C MET A 297 5.99 10.13 3.85
N VAL A 298 4.94 9.83 3.08
CA VAL A 298 4.09 10.88 2.45
C VAL A 298 3.46 11.76 3.53
N VAL A 299 2.92 11.18 4.61
CA VAL A 299 2.38 11.93 5.76
C VAL A 299 3.46 12.82 6.40
N CYS A 300 4.69 12.33 6.50
CA CYS A 300 5.80 13.11 7.05
C CYS A 300 6.23 14.28 6.16
N LEU A 301 6.25 14.08 4.83
CA LEU A 301 6.63 15.08 3.84
C LEU A 301 5.54 16.13 3.64
N HIS A 302 4.27 15.71 3.65
CA HIS A 302 3.10 16.54 3.33
C HIS A 302 2.08 16.47 4.46
N PRO A 303 2.36 17.08 5.63
CA PRO A 303 1.47 17.03 6.78
C PRO A 303 0.08 17.60 6.48
N SER A 304 -0.07 18.53 5.53
CA SER A 304 -1.38 19.05 5.12
C SER A 304 -2.08 18.28 4.03
N ALA A 305 -1.42 17.33 3.35
CA ALA A 305 -2.07 16.56 2.31
C ALA A 305 -3.17 15.66 2.88
N ALA A 306 -4.16 15.37 2.04
CA ALA A 306 -5.21 14.40 2.31
C ALA A 306 -5.15 13.23 1.33
N VAL A 307 -5.76 12.13 1.78
CA VAL A 307 -6.03 10.94 0.98
C VAL A 307 -7.53 10.82 0.80
N VAL A 308 -7.98 10.56 -0.43
CA VAL A 308 -9.37 10.17 -0.69
C VAL A 308 -9.43 8.65 -0.78
N ASP A 309 -10.24 8.04 0.09
CA ASP A 309 -10.57 6.62 0.04
C ASP A 309 -12.01 6.48 -0.48
N TYR A 310 -12.15 6.02 -1.72
CA TYR A 310 -13.44 5.88 -2.36
C TYR A 310 -14.29 4.77 -1.73
N ASN A 311 -15.61 4.89 -1.85
CA ASN A 311 -16.55 3.87 -1.37
C ASN A 311 -16.67 2.66 -2.29
N TRP A 312 -16.17 2.74 -3.51
CA TRP A 312 -16.15 1.64 -4.45
C TRP A 312 -14.87 0.80 -4.30
N CYS A 313 -14.88 -0.36 -4.95
CA CYS A 313 -13.83 -1.36 -4.87
C CYS A 313 -13.43 -1.84 -6.26
N VAL A 314 -12.29 -2.51 -6.34
CA VAL A 314 -11.87 -3.24 -7.54
C VAL A 314 -11.84 -4.74 -7.26
N PRO A 315 -12.22 -5.59 -8.23
CA PRO A 315 -12.00 -7.02 -8.10
C PRO A 315 -10.50 -7.33 -8.00
N HIS A 316 -10.07 -8.02 -6.96
CA HIS A 316 -8.67 -8.43 -6.77
C HIS A 316 -8.60 -9.94 -6.59
N LEU A 317 -7.96 -10.60 -7.56
CA LEU A 317 -8.07 -12.03 -7.84
C LEU A 317 -6.66 -12.64 -8.02
N PRO A 318 -5.82 -12.69 -6.97
CA PRO A 318 -4.48 -13.24 -7.08
C PRO A 318 -4.51 -14.66 -7.63
N LEU A 319 -3.58 -14.99 -8.54
CA LEU A 319 -3.45 -16.35 -9.09
C LEU A 319 -3.00 -17.34 -8.02
N GLU A 320 -2.11 -16.88 -7.13
CA GLU A 320 -1.72 -17.65 -5.96
C GLU A 320 -2.84 -17.62 -4.93
N GLN A 321 -3.39 -18.79 -4.61
CA GLN A 321 -4.37 -18.91 -3.52
C GLN A 321 -3.66 -18.61 -2.19
N ARG A 322 -4.08 -17.53 -1.54
CA ARG A 322 -3.67 -17.17 -0.18
C ARG A 322 -4.71 -17.73 0.80
N GLY A 323 -4.29 -18.16 1.99
CA GLY A 323 -5.18 -18.73 3.00
C GLY A 323 -5.13 -20.26 3.10
N GLY A 324 -6.19 -20.87 3.62
CA GLY A 324 -6.31 -22.30 3.89
C GLY A 324 -6.29 -22.67 5.38
N ARG A 325 -6.54 -23.94 5.70
CA ARG A 325 -6.83 -24.48 7.06
C ARG A 325 -5.86 -24.08 8.18
N ASN A 326 -4.67 -23.59 7.86
CA ASN A 326 -3.66 -23.14 8.82
C ASN A 326 -3.69 -21.63 9.09
N ALA A 327 -4.45 -20.82 8.33
CA ALA A 327 -4.60 -19.38 8.54
C ALA A 327 -5.17 -19.08 9.94
N ALA A 328 -6.11 -19.91 10.39
CA ALA A 328 -6.62 -19.84 11.75
C ALA A 328 -5.58 -20.19 12.82
N ARG A 329 -4.37 -20.68 12.50
CA ARG A 329 -3.32 -21.06 13.46
C ARG A 329 -2.09 -20.15 13.42
N GLU A 330 -2.11 -19.11 12.59
CA GLU A 330 -1.02 -18.15 12.53
C GLU A 330 -0.85 -17.40 13.87
N PRO A 331 0.39 -17.08 14.28
CA PRO A 331 0.61 -16.24 15.45
C PRO A 331 -0.10 -14.89 15.29
N ILE A 332 -0.92 -14.52 16.30
CA ILE A 332 -1.69 -13.25 16.28
C ILE A 332 -0.80 -12.06 16.63
N ALA A 333 0.20 -12.26 17.48
CA ALA A 333 1.08 -11.20 17.95
C ALA A 333 1.84 -10.55 16.80
N ALA A 334 1.92 -9.22 16.82
CA ALA A 334 2.69 -8.45 15.84
C ALA A 334 4.16 -8.92 15.80
N GLN A 335 4.76 -8.78 14.63
CA GLN A 335 6.15 -9.12 14.35
C GLN A 335 6.87 -7.91 13.78
N ILE A 336 8.20 -7.87 13.94
CA ILE A 336 9.01 -6.78 13.39
C ILE A 336 8.99 -6.85 11.86
N GLY A 337 8.80 -5.71 11.21
CA GLY A 337 8.85 -5.56 9.76
C GLY A 337 9.03 -4.11 9.32
N LEU A 338 8.83 -3.81 8.04
CA LEU A 338 8.92 -2.44 7.52
C LEU A 338 7.92 -1.49 8.18
N ALA A 339 6.76 -1.98 8.61
CA ALA A 339 5.79 -1.20 9.39
C ALA A 339 6.38 -0.67 10.70
N SER A 340 7.31 -1.39 11.34
CA SER A 340 8.01 -0.92 12.53
C SER A 340 8.93 0.26 12.23
N CYS A 341 9.55 0.29 11.04
CA CYS A 341 10.33 1.43 10.55
C CYS A 341 9.41 2.64 10.27
N ALA A 342 8.28 2.40 9.60
CA ALA A 342 7.27 3.42 9.34
C ALA A 342 6.81 4.11 10.63
N ARG A 343 6.45 3.33 11.64
CA ARG A 343 6.06 3.84 12.97
C ARG A 343 7.18 4.62 13.64
N TYR A 344 8.42 4.12 13.55
CA TYR A 344 9.59 4.81 14.11
C TYR A 344 9.77 6.23 13.55
N LEU A 345 9.57 6.40 12.24
CA LEU A 345 9.68 7.69 11.54
C LEU A 345 8.51 8.62 11.90
N THR A 346 7.27 8.12 11.87
CA THR A 346 6.08 8.94 12.14
C THR A 346 6.06 9.45 13.58
N ASP A 347 6.45 8.62 14.56
CA ASP A 347 6.48 9.00 15.99
C ASP A 347 7.48 10.14 16.30
N ARG A 348 8.42 10.40 15.40
CA ARG A 348 9.49 11.41 15.55
C ARG A 348 9.36 12.56 14.56
N THR A 349 8.30 12.55 13.76
CA THR A 349 8.08 13.60 12.78
C THR A 349 7.41 14.79 13.44
N ASP A 350 7.95 15.95 13.17
CA ASP A 350 7.33 17.23 13.49
C ASP A 350 6.34 17.62 12.38
N PHE A 351 5.07 17.73 12.73
CA PHE A 351 3.99 18.06 11.81
C PHE A 351 3.73 19.58 11.68
N GLU A 352 4.62 20.43 12.21
CA GLU A 352 4.53 21.89 12.06
C GLU A 352 4.45 22.35 10.59
N MET A 353 3.47 23.19 10.29
CA MET A 353 3.21 23.69 8.94
C MET A 353 4.31 24.65 8.45
N GLY A 354 4.50 24.73 7.12
CA GLY A 354 5.39 25.70 6.48
C GLY A 354 6.82 25.21 6.20
N VAL A 355 7.19 24.01 6.63
CA VAL A 355 8.46 23.37 6.24
C VAL A 355 8.32 22.66 4.90
N ALA A 356 9.20 22.96 3.95
CA ALA A 356 9.19 22.38 2.60
C ALA A 356 9.39 20.84 2.61
N PRO A 357 8.74 20.09 1.69
CA PRO A 357 8.86 18.63 1.59
C PRO A 357 10.31 18.13 1.47
N GLU A 358 11.18 18.83 0.74
CA GLU A 358 12.59 18.49 0.56
C GLU A 358 13.34 18.49 1.91
N THR A 359 13.06 19.50 2.74
CA THR A 359 13.66 19.60 4.07
C THR A 359 13.16 18.47 4.98
N ARG A 360 11.88 18.10 4.85
CA ARG A 360 11.29 16.98 5.60
C ARG A 360 11.90 15.64 5.17
N LEU A 361 12.07 15.43 3.87
CA LEU A 361 12.75 14.26 3.32
C LEU A 361 14.20 14.15 3.81
N GLN A 362 14.94 15.26 3.83
CA GLN A 362 16.29 15.29 4.38
C GLN A 362 16.33 14.94 5.87
N LYS A 363 15.34 15.38 6.66
CA LYS A 363 15.22 14.98 8.07
C LYS A 363 14.97 13.47 8.20
N LEU A 364 14.11 12.88 7.37
CA LEU A 364 13.90 11.42 7.36
C LEU A 364 15.19 10.67 6.99
N ALA A 365 15.92 11.14 5.98
CA ALA A 365 17.22 10.59 5.62
C ALA A 365 18.18 10.59 6.81
N LEU A 366 18.33 11.72 7.51
CA LEU A 366 19.17 11.82 8.70
C LEU A 366 18.73 10.87 9.82
N GLN A 367 17.42 10.69 10.06
CA GLN A 367 16.91 9.74 11.05
C GLN A 367 17.30 8.29 10.72
N LEU A 368 17.23 7.89 9.45
CA LEU A 368 17.68 6.57 9.00
C LEU A 368 19.21 6.44 9.09
N GLN A 369 19.95 7.51 8.81
CA GLN A 369 21.40 7.55 9.00
C GLN A 369 21.77 7.31 10.46
N GLU A 370 21.09 7.96 11.40
CA GLU A 370 21.30 7.74 12.83
C GLU A 370 21.04 6.29 13.21
N LEU A 371 19.97 5.67 12.71
CA LEU A 371 19.70 4.23 12.91
C LEU A 371 20.85 3.36 12.41
N SER A 372 21.40 3.67 11.23
CA SER A 372 22.53 2.94 10.64
C SER A 372 23.82 3.03 11.45
N GLN A 373 23.97 4.06 12.29
CA GLN A 373 25.19 4.30 13.09
C GLN A 373 25.06 3.86 14.54
N ARG A 374 23.85 3.55 15.02
CA ARG A 374 23.62 3.11 16.40
C ARG A 374 24.43 1.86 16.76
N LYS A 375 24.83 1.79 18.03
CA LYS A 375 25.42 0.58 18.62
C LYS A 375 24.38 -0.54 18.64
N ALA A 376 24.80 -1.79 18.45
CA ALA A 376 23.92 -2.96 18.36
C ALA A 376 22.91 -3.05 19.52
N GLY A 377 23.38 -2.92 20.77
CA GLY A 377 22.50 -2.96 21.95
C GLY A 377 21.42 -1.85 21.96
N SER A 378 21.76 -0.63 21.51
CA SER A 378 20.79 0.47 21.43
C SER A 378 19.77 0.26 20.30
N LEU A 379 20.20 -0.35 19.19
CA LEU A 379 19.30 -0.71 18.10
C LEU A 379 18.31 -1.80 18.54
N LEU A 380 18.80 -2.86 19.20
CA LEU A 380 17.96 -3.91 19.79
C LEU A 380 16.95 -3.34 20.79
N ALA A 381 17.39 -2.44 21.67
CA ALA A 381 16.49 -1.77 22.61
C ALA A 381 15.41 -0.96 21.88
N THR A 382 15.77 -0.27 20.79
CA THR A 382 14.81 0.48 19.96
C THR A 382 13.76 -0.45 19.34
N LEU A 383 14.19 -1.56 18.74
CA LEU A 383 13.31 -2.55 18.14
C LEU A 383 12.38 -3.21 19.17
N ARG A 384 12.93 -3.65 20.30
CA ARG A 384 12.17 -4.29 21.39
C ARG A 384 11.15 -3.34 22.01
N ASN A 385 11.53 -2.10 22.29
CA ASN A 385 10.58 -1.09 22.79
C ASN A 385 9.49 -0.81 21.75
N GLY A 386 9.87 -0.76 20.47
CA GLY A 386 8.94 -0.57 19.36
C GLY A 386 7.88 -1.67 19.31
N LEU A 387 8.31 -2.93 19.37
CA LEU A 387 7.41 -4.08 19.33
C LEU A 387 6.56 -4.21 20.60
N ALA A 388 7.13 -3.93 21.78
CA ALA A 388 6.40 -4.00 23.04
C ALA A 388 5.23 -2.99 23.08
N LEU A 389 5.42 -1.79 22.53
CA LEU A 389 4.33 -0.81 22.38
C LEU A 389 3.24 -1.32 21.44
N GLU A 390 3.61 -1.95 20.33
CA GLU A 390 2.66 -2.53 19.38
C GLU A 390 1.87 -3.69 19.99
N HIS A 391 2.51 -4.57 20.75
CA HIS A 391 1.83 -5.62 21.51
C HIS A 391 0.91 -5.04 22.59
N ALA A 392 1.30 -3.96 23.28
CA ALA A 392 0.43 -3.29 24.24
C ALA A 392 -0.82 -2.70 23.58
N ASP A 393 -0.69 -2.11 22.39
CA ASP A 393 -1.81 -1.61 21.59
C ASP A 393 -2.73 -2.75 21.13
N GLN A 394 -2.17 -3.86 20.64
CA GLN A 394 -2.92 -5.06 20.27
C GLN A 394 -3.67 -5.66 21.46
N LEU A 395 -3.04 -5.76 22.63
CA LEU A 395 -3.64 -6.31 23.84
C LEU A 395 -4.81 -5.45 24.32
N ARG A 396 -4.67 -4.12 24.27
CA ARG A 396 -5.77 -3.19 24.57
C ARG A 396 -6.95 -3.43 23.64
N GLN A 397 -6.69 -3.55 22.34
CA GLN A 397 -7.72 -3.76 21.32
C GLN A 397 -8.43 -5.11 21.48
N LEU A 398 -7.68 -6.19 21.67
CA LEU A 398 -8.21 -7.53 21.95
C LEU A 398 -9.05 -7.54 23.23
N SER A 399 -8.62 -6.84 24.28
CA SER A 399 -9.38 -6.77 25.54
C SER A 399 -10.72 -6.04 25.36
N GLN A 400 -10.74 -4.95 24.57
CA GLN A 400 -11.97 -4.23 24.25
C GLN A 400 -12.95 -5.10 23.45
N GLN A 401 -12.45 -5.82 22.44
CA GLN A 401 -13.22 -6.78 21.65
C GLN A 401 -13.77 -7.92 22.53
N LEU A 402 -12.95 -8.49 23.41
CA LEU A 402 -13.32 -9.59 24.28
C LEU A 402 -14.40 -9.19 25.29
N GLN A 403 -14.38 -7.94 25.77
CA GLN A 403 -15.43 -7.42 26.64
C GLN A 403 -16.81 -7.38 25.95
N GLN A 404 -16.84 -7.14 24.64
CA GLN A 404 -18.07 -7.05 23.83
C GLN A 404 -18.50 -8.40 23.25
N ALA A 405 -17.58 -9.37 23.19
CA ALA A 405 -17.81 -10.67 22.56
C ALA A 405 -19.04 -11.45 23.08
N PRO A 406 -19.38 -11.44 24.39
CA PRO A 406 -20.56 -12.15 24.89
C PRO A 406 -21.89 -11.67 24.27
N GLU A 407 -21.98 -10.40 23.86
CA GLU A 407 -23.16 -9.84 23.20
C GLU A 407 -23.37 -10.42 21.78
N LEU A 408 -22.30 -10.95 21.18
CA LEU A 408 -22.32 -11.55 19.84
C LEU A 408 -22.70 -13.05 19.87
N GLY A 409 -22.65 -13.69 21.05
CA GLY A 409 -23.08 -15.08 21.24
C GLY A 409 -22.28 -16.13 20.45
N SER A 410 -21.04 -15.83 20.07
CA SER A 410 -20.18 -16.72 19.27
C SER A 410 -18.99 -17.25 20.07
N GLN A 411 -19.03 -18.54 20.39
CA GLN A 411 -17.94 -19.21 21.10
C GLN A 411 -16.65 -19.24 20.29
N ASP A 412 -16.74 -19.35 18.96
CA ASP A 412 -15.56 -19.32 18.07
C ASP A 412 -14.86 -17.96 18.12
N TRP A 413 -15.64 -16.87 18.18
CA TRP A 413 -15.09 -15.52 18.30
C TRP A 413 -14.42 -15.28 19.66
N GLU A 414 -15.09 -15.66 20.74
CA GLU A 414 -14.51 -15.58 22.09
C GLU A 414 -13.20 -16.38 22.19
N THR A 415 -13.20 -17.61 21.67
CA THR A 415 -12.00 -18.47 21.65
C THR A 415 -10.87 -17.85 20.82
N TYR A 416 -11.19 -17.28 19.66
CA TYR A 416 -10.22 -16.59 18.81
C TYR A 416 -9.58 -15.39 19.52
N LEU A 417 -10.38 -14.57 20.19
CA LEU A 417 -9.92 -13.41 20.95
C LEU A 417 -9.11 -13.81 22.18
N GLN A 418 -9.56 -14.82 22.94
CA GLN A 418 -8.82 -15.36 24.10
C GLN A 418 -7.44 -15.86 23.69
N ARG A 419 -7.36 -16.62 22.59
CA ARG A 419 -6.07 -17.04 22.03
C ARG A 419 -5.20 -15.83 21.65
N GLY A 420 -5.79 -14.79 21.05
CA GLY A 420 -5.09 -13.54 20.76
C GLY A 420 -4.48 -12.91 22.01
N VAL A 421 -5.27 -12.79 23.09
CA VAL A 421 -4.81 -12.28 24.39
C VAL A 421 -3.67 -13.12 24.93
N GLU A 422 -3.78 -14.45 24.90
CA GLU A 422 -2.73 -15.38 25.37
C GLU A 422 -1.45 -15.24 24.56
N ASN A 423 -1.56 -15.20 23.23
CA ASN A 423 -0.44 -15.10 22.29
C ASN A 423 0.32 -13.78 22.48
N VAL A 424 -0.41 -12.65 22.52
CA VAL A 424 0.18 -11.32 22.70
C VAL A 424 0.76 -11.15 24.11
N SER A 425 0.07 -11.65 25.14
CA SER A 425 0.60 -11.62 26.52
C SER A 425 1.87 -12.44 26.67
N SER A 426 1.93 -13.63 26.06
CA SER A 426 3.15 -14.46 26.05
C SER A 426 4.30 -13.78 25.32
N ALA A 427 4.02 -13.10 24.21
CA ALA A 427 5.01 -12.34 23.45
C ALA A 427 5.57 -11.16 24.25
N LEU A 428 4.73 -10.45 25.02
CA LEU A 428 5.15 -9.36 25.91
C LEU A 428 6.06 -9.81 27.07
N GLN A 429 5.86 -11.04 27.56
CA GLN A 429 6.65 -11.60 28.66
C GLN A 429 8.01 -12.16 28.22
N THR A 430 8.19 -12.38 26.92
CA THR A 430 9.40 -12.99 26.37
C THR A 430 10.23 -11.94 25.63
N PRO A 431 11.50 -11.73 25.98
CA PRO A 431 12.35 -10.80 25.23
C PRO A 431 12.39 -11.17 23.75
N THR A 432 12.06 -10.23 22.87
CA THR A 432 12.07 -10.47 21.43
C THR A 432 13.45 -10.88 20.94
N ASN A 433 13.50 -12.01 20.24
CA ASN A 433 14.65 -12.45 19.47
C ASN A 433 14.51 -11.93 18.03
N VAL A 434 15.46 -11.14 17.58
CA VAL A 434 15.43 -10.57 16.21
C VAL A 434 15.64 -11.63 15.13
N LEU A 435 16.11 -12.83 15.49
CA LEU A 435 16.20 -13.96 14.57
C LEU A 435 14.84 -14.61 14.27
N ASP A 436 13.79 -14.28 15.05
CA ASP A 436 12.43 -14.78 14.83
C ASP A 436 11.65 -13.92 13.81
N ILE A 437 12.30 -12.90 13.23
CA ILE A 437 11.71 -12.07 12.17
C ILE A 437 11.41 -12.94 10.95
N PRO A 438 10.17 -12.94 10.42
CA PRO A 438 9.84 -13.73 9.24
C PRO A 438 10.75 -13.45 8.06
N GLY A 439 11.27 -14.52 7.44
CA GLY A 439 12.16 -14.43 6.28
C GLY A 439 13.64 -14.25 6.63
N VAL A 440 14.01 -14.13 7.90
CA VAL A 440 15.42 -14.22 8.32
C VAL A 440 15.91 -15.68 8.17
N PRO A 441 17.03 -15.92 7.46
CA PRO A 441 17.59 -17.27 7.34
C PRO A 441 18.06 -17.82 8.70
N ALA A 442 17.77 -19.09 8.98
CA ALA A 442 18.08 -19.74 10.26
C ALA A 442 19.58 -19.78 10.60
N GLN A 443 20.46 -19.64 9.60
CA GLN A 443 21.92 -19.66 9.79
C GLN A 443 22.50 -18.27 10.12
N LEU A 444 21.71 -17.21 10.06
CA LEU A 444 22.17 -15.85 10.26
C LEU A 444 22.37 -15.57 11.76
N THR A 445 23.50 -14.97 12.15
CA THR A 445 23.69 -14.54 13.55
C THR A 445 22.97 -13.22 13.83
N GLU A 446 22.75 -12.91 15.11
CA GLU A 446 22.20 -11.61 15.52
C GLU A 446 23.11 -10.46 15.05
N GLU A 447 24.43 -10.60 15.17
CA GLU A 447 25.36 -9.57 14.71
C GLU A 447 25.30 -9.36 13.20
N GLU A 448 25.22 -10.45 12.42
CA GLU A 448 25.09 -10.38 10.96
C GLU A 448 23.77 -9.72 10.54
N LEU A 449 22.66 -10.05 11.21
CA LEU A 449 21.36 -9.43 10.96
C LEU A 449 21.37 -7.93 11.26
N LEU A 450 21.91 -7.54 12.41
CA LEU A 450 22.00 -6.14 12.80
C LEU A 450 22.95 -5.37 11.87
N MET A 451 24.04 -5.99 11.41
CA MET A 451 24.92 -5.38 10.42
C MET A 451 24.20 -5.17 9.09
N LYS A 452 23.46 -6.17 8.60
CA LYS A 452 22.61 -6.04 7.40
C LYS A 452 21.58 -4.93 7.55
N PHE A 453 20.86 -4.88 8.68
CA PHE A 453 19.90 -3.81 8.96
C PHE A 453 20.57 -2.42 8.90
N LYS A 454 21.71 -2.27 9.58
CA LYS A 454 22.45 -1.00 9.60
C LYS A 454 22.88 -0.58 8.20
N THR A 455 23.45 -1.49 7.41
CA THR A 455 23.83 -1.23 6.02
C THR A 455 22.63 -0.76 5.21
N VAL A 456 21.53 -1.50 5.25
CA VAL A 456 20.33 -1.22 4.45
C VAL A 456 19.66 0.10 4.86
N MET A 457 19.61 0.44 6.15
CA MET A 457 19.11 1.74 6.61
C MET A 457 20.04 2.89 6.19
N GLY A 458 21.35 2.66 6.19
CA GLY A 458 22.33 3.65 5.73
C GLY A 458 22.22 3.92 4.22
N GLU A 459 22.05 2.87 3.42
CA GLU A 459 21.83 3.01 1.99
C GLU A 459 20.49 3.64 1.66
N PHE A 460 19.43 3.29 2.40
CA PHE A 460 18.13 3.94 2.22
C PHE A 460 18.17 5.41 2.61
N SER A 461 18.89 5.77 3.68
CA SER A 461 19.20 7.16 4.01
C SER A 461 19.87 7.89 2.84
N THR A 462 20.91 7.30 2.23
CA THR A 462 21.58 7.90 1.08
C THR A 462 20.62 8.04 -0.11
N ALA A 463 19.76 7.06 -0.33
CA ALA A 463 18.75 7.10 -1.38
C ALA A 463 17.71 8.21 -1.15
N LEU A 464 17.18 8.37 0.06
CA LEU A 464 16.25 9.45 0.38
C LEU A 464 16.87 10.84 0.19
N ALA A 465 18.14 11.02 0.58
CA ALA A 465 18.85 12.28 0.40
C ALA A 465 19.09 12.63 -1.09
N ALA A 466 19.40 11.62 -1.91
CA ALA A 466 19.62 11.79 -3.35
C ALA A 466 18.32 11.87 -4.18
N TRP A 467 17.18 11.50 -3.58
CA TRP A 467 15.93 11.30 -4.31
C TRP A 467 15.44 12.51 -5.12
N PRO A 468 15.51 13.77 -4.63
CA PRO A 468 15.14 14.93 -5.45
C PRO A 468 15.94 15.04 -6.75
N ALA A 469 17.27 14.83 -6.70
CA ALA A 469 18.14 14.87 -7.88
C ALA A 469 17.86 13.69 -8.83
N ILE A 470 17.56 12.50 -8.27
CA ILE A 470 17.16 11.33 -9.07
C ILE A 470 15.85 11.60 -9.82
N ARG A 471 14.85 12.21 -9.17
CA ARG A 471 13.57 12.58 -9.82
C ARG A 471 13.78 13.61 -10.93
N GLU A 472 14.58 14.64 -10.70
CA GLU A 472 14.89 15.68 -11.69
C GLU A 472 15.57 15.08 -12.94
N ALA A 473 16.59 14.23 -12.73
CA ALA A 473 17.23 13.52 -13.83
C ALA A 473 16.25 12.58 -14.56
N ALA A 474 15.40 11.86 -13.82
CA ALA A 474 14.41 10.97 -14.39
C ALA A 474 13.40 11.70 -15.27
N ALA A 475 12.87 12.86 -14.85
CA ALA A 475 11.92 13.65 -15.65
C ALA A 475 12.46 13.96 -17.06
N THR A 476 13.74 14.29 -17.16
CA THR A 476 14.40 14.57 -18.46
C THR A 476 14.57 13.29 -19.28
N ILE A 477 15.03 12.22 -18.64
CA ILE A 477 15.33 10.94 -19.31
C ILE A 477 14.05 10.26 -19.80
N THR A 478 13.03 10.16 -18.96
CA THR A 478 11.80 9.43 -19.28
C THR A 478 10.94 10.16 -20.30
N GLY A 479 10.93 11.50 -20.27
CA GLY A 479 10.36 12.31 -21.35
C GLY A 479 10.98 11.98 -22.71
N THR A 480 12.32 11.89 -22.76
CA THR A 480 13.03 11.48 -23.99
C THR A 480 12.69 10.04 -24.40
N MET A 481 12.61 9.11 -23.45
CA MET A 481 12.29 7.70 -23.73
C MET A 481 10.88 7.53 -24.32
N LEU A 482 9.91 8.29 -23.83
CA LEU A 482 8.52 8.29 -24.31
C LEU A 482 8.41 8.95 -25.70
N GLU A 483 9.02 10.13 -25.89
CA GLU A 483 8.96 10.87 -27.16
C GLU A 483 9.71 10.19 -28.31
N CYS A 484 10.86 9.56 -28.03
CA CYS A 484 11.69 8.92 -29.04
C CYS A 484 11.23 7.51 -29.44
N GLY A 485 10.16 6.98 -28.82
CA GLY A 485 9.70 5.60 -29.06
C GLY A 485 10.70 4.54 -28.58
N ASP A 486 11.51 4.88 -27.58
CA ASP A 486 12.53 3.99 -27.01
C ASP A 486 11.94 2.90 -26.11
N LEU A 487 10.65 3.02 -25.78
CA LEU A 487 9.88 1.97 -25.13
C LEU A 487 9.16 1.12 -26.17
N ALA A 488 9.30 -0.20 -26.04
CA ALA A 488 8.63 -1.15 -26.92
C ALA A 488 7.10 -0.90 -26.87
N PRO A 489 6.45 -0.67 -28.02
CA PRO A 489 4.99 -0.66 -28.11
C PRO A 489 4.43 -2.08 -27.97
#